data_AF-A0A0F9CM03-F1
#
_entry.id   AF-A0A0F9CM03-F1
#
_cell.length_a   1.000
_cell.length_b   1.000
_cell.length_c   1.000
_cell.angle_alpha   90.00
_cell.angle_beta   90.00
_cell.angle_gamma   90.00
#
_symmetry.space_group_name_H-M   'P 1'
#
loop_
_entity.id
_entity.type
_entity.pdbx_description
1 polymer ?
#
loop_
_entity_poly.entity_id
_entity_poly.type
_entity_poly.pdbx_seq_one_letter_code
_entity_poly.pdbx_strand_id
1 'polypeptide(L)'
;GEDFVRWKASGGAIFGNLALDTDALASRLERTMKQKGLKDFIDPRNPAQIGRSLLEVLASATELSESPTRVGVFKREMRKPRPEDTTERAKVLRAAFESREASLDFGRRGGGILAWTQTTSFMNPWLQGLDKVARTMKAHPGKVAAVAAAMITATYYLYQHNKKQPGYDSVPGWKKDTGWVYCPEGGGPCKWLPGAFEWHIIFSAIPRRIFEWMDEDNPEAFDKLLETTSRGVGNNVVPTIFQPWLENFGNYDPFFERPIIPRGLEEVTPAEQFTPHTSELAKRIGRFLEYPPAKIDNLIQGYTGGLGRTVVQGLDGLLREEDIGERPEGGITTWPGVRVFFVRVPSLSGEVVQDFFRFRERAREAVLTRNRMIKEGRDHAAFDIEFAWEISIHRSFEKQARRFSVLRRGLLKIDRDPNLTGDQKRKAIDQITLWMIQQSKEKVEGAKELKKVIDEQRDILFQRR
;
A
#
# COMPACT_ATOMS: atom_id res chain seq x y z
N GLY A 1 -29.42 5.50 18.99
CA GLY A 1 -30.12 4.32 18.42
C GLY A 1 -30.92 4.71 17.21
N GLU A 2 -31.95 5.53 17.39
CA GLU A 2 -32.93 5.86 16.35
C GLU A 2 -32.33 6.54 15.10
N ASP A 3 -31.42 7.50 15.26
CA ASP A 3 -30.73 8.14 14.12
C ASP A 3 -29.91 7.18 13.27
N PHE A 4 -29.32 6.14 13.87
CA PHE A 4 -28.55 5.13 13.15
C PHE A 4 -29.47 4.25 12.30
N VAL A 5 -30.62 3.85 12.86
CA VAL A 5 -31.64 3.08 12.15
C VAL A 5 -32.25 3.90 11.00
N ARG A 6 -32.56 5.17 11.24
CA ARG A 6 -33.06 6.10 10.19
C ARG A 6 -32.02 6.33 9.09
N TRP A 7 -30.75 6.53 9.44
CA TRP A 7 -29.63 6.66 8.49
C TRP A 7 -29.46 5.39 7.64
N LYS A 8 -29.50 4.21 8.27
CA LYS A 8 -29.40 2.93 7.56
C LYS A 8 -30.58 2.69 6.63
N ALA A 9 -31.81 2.90 7.12
CA ALA A 9 -33.05 2.73 6.36
C ALA A 9 -33.20 3.70 5.18
N SER A 10 -32.54 4.86 5.23
CA SER A 10 -32.51 5.85 4.14
C SER A 10 -31.40 5.60 3.11
N GLY A 11 -30.70 4.47 3.21
CA GLY A 11 -29.65 4.08 2.28
C GLY A 11 -28.31 4.76 2.52
N GLY A 12 -28.04 5.23 3.74
CA GLY A 12 -26.76 5.82 4.13
C GLY A 12 -25.60 4.83 4.28
N ALA A 13 -25.92 3.54 4.45
CA ALA A 13 -24.96 2.43 4.56
C ALA A 13 -24.14 2.23 3.28
N ILE A 14 -22.88 1.78 3.41
CA ILE A 14 -21.98 1.59 2.27
C ILE A 14 -22.49 0.51 1.32
N PHE A 15 -22.98 -0.60 1.88
CA PHE A 15 -23.44 -1.77 1.13
C PHE A 15 -24.96 -1.87 1.02
N GLY A 16 -25.71 -0.80 1.31
CA GLY A 16 -27.18 -0.82 1.31
C GLY A 16 -27.82 -1.25 -0.03
N ASN A 17 -27.05 -1.20 -1.13
CA ASN A 17 -27.47 -1.60 -2.47
C ASN A 17 -26.73 -2.83 -3.03
N LEU A 18 -25.76 -3.41 -2.31
CA LEU A 18 -25.16 -4.69 -2.69
C LEU A 18 -26.04 -5.79 -2.08
N ALA A 19 -27.08 -6.17 -2.83
CA ALA A 19 -28.03 -7.19 -2.43
C ALA A 19 -27.30 -8.49 -2.07
N LEU A 20 -27.25 -8.80 -0.76
CA LEU A 20 -27.27 -10.11 -0.12
C LEU A 20 -27.22 -9.87 1.40
N ASP A 21 -28.41 -9.80 2.01
CA ASP A 21 -28.71 -9.97 3.44
C ASP A 21 -27.65 -9.53 4.47
N THR A 22 -27.18 -8.28 4.35
CA THR A 22 -26.17 -7.69 5.25
C THR A 22 -26.64 -7.61 6.70
N ASP A 23 -27.96 -7.57 6.94
CA ASP A 23 -28.56 -7.58 8.26
C ASP A 23 -28.52 -8.96 8.92
N ALA A 24 -28.85 -10.04 8.21
CA ALA A 24 -28.67 -11.39 8.74
C ALA A 24 -27.18 -11.71 8.95
N LEU A 25 -26.31 -11.25 8.05
CA LEU A 25 -24.86 -11.45 8.11
C LEU A 25 -24.21 -10.71 9.31
N ALA A 26 -24.52 -9.43 9.52
CA ALA A 26 -24.01 -8.66 10.67
C ALA A 26 -24.55 -9.19 12.01
N SER A 27 -25.83 -9.56 12.05
CA SER A 27 -26.47 -10.15 13.25
C SER A 27 -25.90 -11.52 13.60
N ARG A 28 -25.51 -12.31 12.59
CA ARG A 28 -24.85 -13.61 12.76
C ARG A 28 -23.42 -13.43 13.26
N LEU A 29 -22.68 -12.44 12.75
CA LEU A 29 -21.35 -12.09 13.25
C LEU A 29 -21.40 -11.67 14.72
N GLU A 30 -22.33 -10.79 15.09
CA GLU A 30 -22.48 -10.32 16.48
C GLU A 30 -22.83 -11.46 17.44
N ARG A 31 -23.76 -12.35 17.06
CA ARG A 31 -24.11 -13.52 17.87
C ARG A 31 -22.95 -14.50 17.99
N THR A 32 -22.21 -14.72 16.89
CA THR A 32 -21.09 -15.68 16.88
C THR A 32 -19.89 -15.15 17.66
N MET A 33 -19.56 -13.85 17.54
CA MET A 33 -18.52 -13.18 18.34
C MET A 33 -18.84 -13.17 19.85
N LYS A 34 -20.13 -13.13 20.20
CA LYS A 34 -20.61 -13.21 21.59
C LYS A 34 -20.66 -14.64 22.13
N GLN A 35 -20.81 -15.66 21.28
CA GLN A 35 -21.01 -17.06 21.70
C GLN A 35 -19.78 -17.97 21.51
N LYS A 36 -18.85 -17.64 20.60
CA LYS A 36 -17.67 -18.46 20.28
C LYS A 36 -16.44 -17.58 20.03
N GLY A 37 -15.26 -18.08 20.41
CA GLY A 37 -14.00 -17.39 20.17
C GLY A 37 -13.64 -17.33 18.68
N LEU A 38 -12.82 -16.35 18.27
CA LEU A 38 -12.37 -16.14 16.89
C LEU A 38 -11.68 -17.38 16.26
N LYS A 39 -11.24 -18.33 17.09
CA LYS A 39 -10.61 -19.61 16.68
C LYS A 39 -11.61 -20.59 16.04
N ASP A 40 -12.89 -20.53 16.38
CA ASP A 40 -13.94 -21.37 15.81
C ASP A 40 -14.51 -20.81 14.49
N PHE A 41 -14.05 -19.62 14.10
CA PHE A 41 -14.51 -18.89 12.93
C PHE A 41 -13.89 -19.40 11.61
N ILE A 42 -12.84 -20.22 11.72
CA ILE A 42 -12.07 -20.73 10.58
C ILE A 42 -11.92 -22.23 10.77
N ASP A 43 -12.85 -23.00 10.19
CA ASP A 43 -12.63 -24.44 10.02
C ASP A 43 -11.65 -24.64 8.86
N PRO A 44 -10.41 -25.11 9.11
CA PRO A 44 -9.42 -25.33 8.06
C PRO A 44 -9.86 -26.37 7.02
N ARG A 45 -10.86 -27.20 7.36
CA ARG A 45 -11.35 -28.30 6.53
C ARG A 45 -12.41 -27.85 5.52
N ASN A 46 -12.90 -26.60 5.60
CA ASN A 46 -13.93 -26.08 4.71
C ASN A 46 -13.55 -24.71 4.09
N PRO A 47 -12.80 -24.70 2.96
CA PRO A 47 -12.31 -23.46 2.33
C PRO A 47 -13.42 -22.49 1.90
N ALA A 48 -14.61 -22.99 1.54
CA ALA A 48 -15.76 -22.16 1.21
C ALA A 48 -16.30 -21.40 2.43
N GLN A 49 -16.23 -22.01 3.61
CA GLN A 49 -16.61 -21.36 4.87
C GLN A 49 -15.60 -20.31 5.28
N ILE A 50 -14.29 -20.53 5.08
CA ILE A 50 -13.24 -19.53 5.34
C ILE A 50 -13.47 -18.28 4.49
N GLY A 51 -13.75 -18.44 3.19
CA GLY A 51 -14.02 -17.32 2.28
C GLY A 51 -15.24 -16.49 2.71
N ARG A 52 -16.36 -17.15 3.03
CA ARG A 52 -17.58 -16.47 3.53
C ARG A 52 -17.33 -15.72 4.84
N SER A 53 -16.68 -16.38 5.78
CA SER A 53 -16.37 -15.83 7.10
C SER A 53 -15.42 -14.62 6.99
N LEU A 54 -14.41 -14.68 6.11
CA LEU A 54 -13.52 -13.55 5.84
C LEU A 54 -14.29 -12.37 5.23
N LEU A 55 -15.15 -12.60 4.24
CA LEU A 55 -16.00 -11.55 3.65
C LEU A 55 -16.95 -10.92 4.68
N GLU A 56 -17.51 -11.71 5.59
CA GLU A 56 -18.37 -11.26 6.69
C GLU A 56 -17.65 -10.29 7.63
N VAL A 57 -16.43 -10.64 8.05
CA VAL A 57 -15.60 -9.79 8.91
C VAL A 57 -15.23 -8.49 8.18
N LEU A 58 -14.94 -8.57 6.89
CA LEU A 58 -14.53 -7.40 6.10
C LEU A 58 -15.68 -6.43 5.85
N ALA A 59 -16.85 -6.93 5.46
CA ALA A 59 -18.05 -6.12 5.27
C ALA A 59 -18.40 -5.39 6.57
N SER A 60 -18.38 -6.12 7.69
CA SER A 60 -18.69 -5.57 9.01
C SER A 60 -17.65 -4.55 9.48
N ALA A 61 -16.36 -4.83 9.31
CA ALA A 61 -15.28 -3.90 9.66
C ALA A 61 -15.33 -2.61 8.82
N THR A 62 -15.62 -2.72 7.52
CA THR A 62 -15.75 -1.58 6.62
C THR A 62 -16.94 -0.70 7.03
N GLU A 63 -18.11 -1.29 7.24
CA GLU A 63 -19.31 -0.57 7.68
C GLU A 63 -19.08 0.12 9.03
N LEU A 64 -18.48 -0.58 10.00
CA LEU A 64 -18.14 -0.01 11.32
C LEU A 64 -17.13 1.13 11.24
N SER A 65 -16.14 1.07 10.32
CA SER A 65 -15.13 2.12 10.18
C SER A 65 -15.68 3.45 9.64
N GLU A 66 -16.67 3.39 8.77
CA GLU A 66 -17.20 4.56 8.05
C GLU A 66 -18.48 5.10 8.68
N SER A 67 -19.26 4.25 9.36
CA SER A 67 -20.53 4.62 10.01
C SER A 67 -20.41 5.83 10.95
N PRO A 68 -19.41 5.96 11.84
CA PRO A 68 -19.37 7.08 12.79
C PRO A 68 -19.32 8.45 12.11
N THR A 69 -18.46 8.61 11.10
CA THR A 69 -18.31 9.86 10.35
C THR A 69 -19.59 10.17 9.55
N ARG A 70 -20.14 9.17 8.85
CA ARG A 70 -21.34 9.32 8.03
C ARG A 70 -22.58 9.63 8.88
N VAL A 71 -22.77 8.91 9.99
CA VAL A 71 -23.86 9.18 10.96
C VAL A 71 -23.72 10.58 11.57
N GLY A 72 -22.50 11.03 11.84
CA GLY A 72 -22.23 12.39 12.32
C GLY A 72 -22.68 13.46 11.32
N VAL A 73 -22.36 13.29 10.04
CA VAL A 73 -22.81 14.19 8.96
C VAL A 73 -24.33 14.10 8.79
N PHE A 74 -24.91 12.91 8.77
CA PHE A 74 -26.36 12.72 8.69
C PHE A 74 -27.10 13.49 9.79
N LYS A 75 -26.65 13.38 11.05
CA LYS A 75 -27.21 14.13 12.18
C LYS A 75 -27.08 15.64 12.01
N ARG A 76 -25.95 16.11 11.48
CA ARG A 76 -25.72 17.53 11.23
C ARG A 76 -26.70 18.08 10.18
N GLU A 77 -26.86 17.37 9.07
CA GLU A 77 -27.77 17.78 7.99
C GLU A 77 -29.23 17.71 8.44
N MET A 78 -29.63 16.67 9.19
CA MET A 78 -30.97 16.57 9.78
C MET A 78 -31.31 17.73 10.73
N ARG A 79 -30.30 18.37 11.34
CA ARG A 79 -30.47 19.54 12.24
C ARG A 79 -30.48 20.87 11.50
N LYS A 80 -30.07 20.91 10.24
CA LYS A 80 -29.99 22.13 9.42
C LYS A 80 -30.73 21.96 8.09
N PRO A 81 -32.07 21.79 8.12
CA PRO A 81 -32.86 21.65 6.90
C PRO A 81 -32.71 22.91 6.04
N ARG A 82 -32.58 22.72 4.74
CA ARG A 82 -32.56 23.81 3.77
C ARG A 82 -34.00 24.23 3.41
N PRO A 83 -34.20 25.45 2.87
CA PRO A 83 -35.54 25.87 2.40
C PRO A 83 -36.15 24.94 1.34
N GLU A 84 -35.30 24.23 0.62
CA GLU A 84 -35.60 23.27 -0.44
C GLU A 84 -35.99 21.87 0.09
N ASP A 85 -35.79 21.58 1.38
CA ASP A 85 -36.18 20.33 2.02
C ASP A 85 -37.67 20.38 2.47
N THR A 86 -38.57 20.44 1.50
CA THR A 86 -40.01 20.69 1.70
C THR A 86 -40.76 19.57 2.43
N THR A 87 -40.16 18.39 2.60
CA THR A 87 -40.75 17.25 3.32
C THR A 87 -39.71 16.55 4.20
N GLU A 88 -40.16 15.91 5.29
CA GLU A 88 -39.27 15.10 6.15
C GLU A 88 -38.59 13.96 5.36
N ARG A 89 -39.26 13.41 4.34
CA ARG A 89 -38.66 12.41 3.44
C ARG A 89 -37.53 13.01 2.60
N ALA A 90 -37.73 14.19 2.02
CA ALA A 90 -36.69 14.89 1.25
C ALA A 90 -35.47 15.20 2.12
N LYS A 91 -35.72 15.71 3.33
CA LYS A 91 -34.69 16.00 4.34
C LYS A 91 -33.87 14.77 4.72
N VAL A 92 -34.53 13.64 5.01
CA VAL A 92 -33.87 12.38 5.36
C VAL A 92 -33.04 11.84 4.19
N LEU A 93 -33.57 11.85 2.97
CA LEU A 93 -32.84 11.41 1.78
C LEU A 93 -31.63 12.30 1.46
N ARG A 94 -31.78 13.61 1.66
CA ARG A 94 -30.69 14.58 1.46
C ARG A 94 -29.58 14.38 2.49
N ALA A 95 -29.95 14.23 3.76
CA ALA A 95 -29.00 13.93 4.83
C ALA A 95 -28.28 12.59 4.58
N ALA A 96 -28.97 11.57 4.06
CA ALA A 96 -28.37 10.29 3.68
C ALA A 96 -27.38 10.46 2.53
N PHE A 97 -27.74 11.22 1.49
CA PHE A 97 -26.87 11.54 0.37
C PHE A 97 -25.60 12.30 0.80
N GLU A 98 -25.76 13.38 1.57
CA GLU A 98 -24.64 14.17 2.09
C GLU A 98 -23.76 13.37 3.06
N SER A 99 -24.35 12.44 3.81
CA SER A 99 -23.58 11.52 4.65
C SER A 99 -22.69 10.58 3.84
N ARG A 100 -23.14 10.13 2.67
CA ARG A 100 -22.34 9.28 1.77
C ARG A 100 -21.23 10.08 1.10
N GLU A 101 -21.54 11.32 0.69
CA GLU A 101 -20.57 12.27 0.13
C GLU A 101 -19.55 12.78 1.17
N ALA A 102 -19.73 12.50 2.46
CA ALA A 102 -18.77 12.90 3.50
C ALA A 102 -17.36 12.32 3.27
N SER A 103 -17.25 11.04 2.88
CA SER A 103 -16.01 10.42 2.40
C SER A 103 -16.03 10.39 0.87
N LEU A 104 -16.61 9.34 0.28
CA LEU A 104 -16.89 9.16 -1.14
C LEU A 104 -18.17 8.33 -1.30
N ASP A 105 -19.02 8.69 -2.28
CA ASP A 105 -20.21 7.92 -2.57
C ASP A 105 -19.93 6.78 -3.58
N PHE A 106 -19.45 5.64 -3.07
CA PHE A 106 -19.17 4.43 -3.86
C PHE A 106 -20.40 3.88 -4.62
N GLY A 107 -21.62 4.26 -4.24
CA GLY A 107 -22.85 3.83 -4.89
C GLY A 107 -23.30 4.73 -6.06
N ARG A 108 -22.62 5.85 -6.30
CA ARG A 108 -23.00 6.82 -7.35
C ARG A 108 -22.58 6.30 -8.73
N ARG A 109 -23.56 6.14 -9.63
CA ARG A 109 -23.39 5.63 -11.01
C ARG A 109 -24.07 6.58 -12.00
N GLY A 110 -23.35 6.98 -13.06
CA GLY A 110 -23.88 7.77 -14.17
C GLY A 110 -24.28 6.90 -15.36
N GLY A 111 -25.34 7.29 -16.09
CA GLY A 111 -25.94 6.48 -17.16
C GLY A 111 -25.04 6.22 -18.39
N GLY A 112 -24.02 7.06 -18.62
CA GLY A 112 -23.13 6.95 -19.80
C GLY A 112 -21.85 6.12 -19.61
N ILE A 113 -21.53 5.69 -18.38
CA ILE A 113 -20.25 5.03 -18.05
C ILE A 113 -20.50 3.62 -17.48
N LEU A 114 -21.59 2.96 -17.88
CA LEU A 114 -22.00 1.68 -17.27
C LEU A 114 -21.05 0.53 -17.62
N ALA A 115 -20.50 0.48 -18.84
CA ALA A 115 -19.57 -0.57 -19.26
C ALA A 115 -18.15 -0.37 -18.71
N TRP A 116 -17.72 0.88 -18.51
CA TRP A 116 -16.35 1.21 -18.10
C TRP A 116 -16.18 1.28 -16.57
N THR A 117 -17.23 1.64 -15.83
CA THR A 117 -17.21 1.58 -14.34
C THR A 117 -17.32 0.16 -13.78
N GLN A 118 -17.74 -0.81 -14.59
CA GLN A 118 -17.79 -2.23 -14.22
C GLN A 118 -16.41 -2.91 -14.30
N THR A 119 -15.45 -2.34 -15.03
CA THR A 119 -14.13 -2.92 -15.27
C THR A 119 -13.01 -2.29 -14.43
N THR A 120 -13.21 -1.17 -13.74
CA THR A 120 -12.18 -0.62 -12.83
C THR A 120 -12.81 -0.09 -11.54
N SER A 121 -12.61 -0.82 -10.44
CA SER A 121 -13.26 -0.58 -9.14
C SER A 121 -12.90 0.78 -8.50
N PHE A 122 -11.79 1.38 -8.90
CA PHE A 122 -11.27 2.62 -8.32
C PHE A 122 -11.31 3.84 -9.26
N MET A 123 -11.54 3.65 -10.56
CA MET A 123 -11.51 4.77 -11.51
C MET A 123 -12.74 5.68 -11.37
N ASN A 124 -13.94 5.11 -11.14
CA ASN A 124 -15.14 5.91 -10.87
C ASN A 124 -15.03 6.71 -9.56
N PRO A 125 -14.64 6.12 -8.42
CA PRO A 125 -14.31 6.89 -7.22
C PRO A 125 -13.26 7.98 -7.45
N TRP A 126 -12.20 7.71 -8.24
CA TRP A 126 -11.16 8.69 -8.54
C TRP A 126 -11.65 9.88 -9.39
N LEU A 127 -12.42 9.61 -10.46
CA LEU A 127 -13.04 10.66 -11.28
C LEU A 127 -14.04 11.51 -10.47
N GLN A 128 -14.79 10.88 -9.56
CA GLN A 128 -15.68 11.58 -8.64
C GLN A 128 -14.91 12.41 -7.61
N GLY A 129 -13.77 11.90 -7.12
CA GLY A 129 -12.83 12.64 -6.29
C GLY A 129 -12.36 13.92 -6.98
N LEU A 130 -11.86 13.82 -8.21
CA LEU A 130 -11.42 14.97 -9.02
C LEU A 130 -12.54 15.97 -9.31
N ASP A 131 -13.74 15.51 -9.68
CA ASP A 131 -14.91 16.37 -9.87
C ASP A 131 -15.24 17.14 -8.58
N LYS A 132 -15.18 16.48 -7.42
CA LYS A 132 -15.39 17.11 -6.12
C LYS A 132 -14.32 18.16 -5.83
N VAL A 133 -13.04 17.92 -6.12
CA VAL A 133 -11.99 18.94 -5.99
C VAL A 133 -12.29 20.14 -6.88
N ALA A 134 -12.58 19.91 -8.17
CA ALA A 134 -12.87 20.97 -9.14
C ALA A 134 -14.08 21.84 -8.76
N ARG A 135 -15.20 21.21 -8.38
CA ARG A 135 -16.39 21.93 -7.90
C ARG A 135 -16.11 22.72 -6.63
N THR A 136 -15.33 22.16 -5.70
CA THR A 136 -14.95 22.85 -4.45
C THR A 136 -14.07 24.07 -4.73
N MET A 137 -13.08 23.95 -5.62
CA MET A 137 -12.23 25.05 -6.07
C MET A 137 -13.05 26.18 -6.69
N LYS A 138 -14.01 25.84 -7.57
CA LYS A 138 -14.89 26.83 -8.21
C LYS A 138 -15.84 27.51 -7.21
N ALA A 139 -16.39 26.76 -6.26
CA ALA A 139 -17.36 27.30 -5.29
C ALA A 139 -16.69 28.14 -4.17
N HIS A 140 -15.46 27.81 -3.78
CA HIS A 140 -14.80 28.37 -2.60
C HIS A 140 -13.31 28.72 -2.82
N PRO A 141 -12.96 29.52 -3.84
CA PRO A 141 -11.57 29.71 -4.26
C PRO A 141 -10.64 30.23 -3.14
N GLY A 142 -11.06 31.25 -2.38
CA GLY A 142 -10.24 31.80 -1.29
C GLY A 142 -10.02 30.83 -0.12
N LYS A 143 -11.04 30.03 0.22
CA LYS A 143 -10.91 29.00 1.27
C LYS A 143 -9.99 27.87 0.82
N VAL A 144 -10.10 27.45 -0.44
CA VAL A 144 -9.21 26.43 -1.01
C VAL A 144 -7.78 26.94 -1.04
N ALA A 145 -7.54 28.19 -1.45
CA ALA A 145 -6.20 28.78 -1.44
C ALA A 145 -5.58 28.79 -0.02
N ALA A 146 -6.35 29.16 1.00
CA ALA A 146 -5.89 29.14 2.39
C ALA A 146 -5.57 27.72 2.88
N VAL A 147 -6.41 26.73 2.57
CA VAL A 147 -6.18 25.31 2.91
C VAL A 147 -4.95 24.77 2.16
N ALA A 148 -4.83 25.07 0.88
CA ALA A 148 -3.69 24.68 0.05
C ALA A 148 -2.39 25.25 0.61
N ALA A 149 -2.35 26.54 0.95
CA ALA A 149 -1.19 27.16 1.56
C ALA A 149 -0.82 26.48 2.89
N ALA A 150 -1.80 26.24 3.77
CA ALA A 150 -1.56 25.55 5.03
C ALA A 150 -1.01 24.12 4.83
N MET A 151 -1.55 23.36 3.88
CA MET A 151 -1.04 22.02 3.53
C MET A 151 0.38 22.10 2.97
N ILE A 152 0.66 22.97 2.01
CA ILE A 152 2.01 23.12 1.43
C ILE A 152 3.02 23.48 2.52
N THR A 153 2.68 24.43 3.40
CA THR A 153 3.54 24.84 4.52
C THR A 153 3.77 23.69 5.51
N ALA A 154 2.72 22.96 5.90
CA ALA A 154 2.86 21.79 6.77
C ALA A 154 3.75 20.71 6.12
N THR A 155 3.62 20.51 4.80
CA THR A 155 4.44 19.57 4.00
C THR A 155 5.89 19.95 4.05
N TYR A 156 6.19 21.23 3.84
CA TYR A 156 7.54 21.73 3.91
C TYR A 156 8.18 21.44 5.28
N TYR A 157 7.52 21.80 6.38
CA TYR A 157 8.06 21.55 7.72
C TYR A 157 8.23 20.06 8.03
N LEU A 158 7.24 19.22 7.68
CA LEU A 158 7.34 17.78 7.89
C LEU A 158 8.46 17.17 7.05
N TYR A 159 8.65 17.62 5.80
CA TYR A 159 9.76 17.18 4.96
C TYR A 159 11.13 17.55 5.57
N GLN A 160 11.30 18.82 5.97
CA GLN A 160 12.54 19.31 6.59
C GLN A 160 12.87 18.61 7.91
N HIS A 161 11.85 18.24 8.69
CA HIS A 161 11.99 17.44 9.91
C HIS A 161 12.38 16.00 9.58
N ASN A 162 11.59 15.33 8.75
CA ASN A 162 11.71 13.89 8.51
C ASN A 162 13.00 13.52 7.77
N LYS A 163 13.49 14.35 6.84
CA LYS A 163 14.71 14.05 6.08
C LYS A 163 15.96 13.85 6.96
N LYS A 164 15.94 14.38 8.19
CA LYS A 164 17.01 14.24 9.18
C LYS A 164 16.87 12.98 10.04
N GLN A 165 15.73 12.29 10.00
CA GLN A 165 15.41 11.20 10.90
C GLN A 165 15.80 9.84 10.31
N PRO A 166 16.41 8.94 11.10
CA PRO A 166 16.87 7.64 10.60
C PRO A 166 15.72 6.73 10.13
N GLY A 167 14.52 6.95 10.66
CA GLY A 167 13.33 6.17 10.28
C GLY A 167 12.74 6.53 8.93
N TYR A 168 13.10 7.68 8.35
CA TYR A 168 12.43 8.18 7.15
C TYR A 168 12.75 7.33 5.90
N ASP A 169 13.96 6.78 5.83
CA ASP A 169 14.40 5.88 4.76
C ASP A 169 13.63 4.54 4.75
N SER A 170 13.07 4.16 5.91
CA SER A 170 12.21 2.97 6.05
C SER A 170 10.78 3.19 5.58
N VAL A 171 10.38 4.42 5.27
CA VAL A 171 9.02 4.75 4.87
C VAL A 171 8.85 4.46 3.36
N PRO A 172 7.87 3.64 2.95
CA PRO A 172 7.58 3.40 1.54
C PRO A 172 7.20 4.69 0.81
N GLY A 173 7.62 4.84 -0.45
CA GLY A 173 7.35 6.03 -1.27
C GLY A 173 5.86 6.36 -1.36
N TRP A 174 5.03 5.36 -1.67
CA TRP A 174 3.57 5.54 -1.75
C TRP A 174 2.95 6.06 -0.45
N LYS A 175 3.49 5.71 0.73
CA LYS A 175 2.99 6.24 2.01
C LYS A 175 3.34 7.72 2.15
N LYS A 176 4.52 8.13 1.70
CA LYS A 176 4.92 9.54 1.67
C LYS A 176 4.11 10.35 0.64
N ASP A 177 3.61 9.70 -0.42
CA ASP A 177 2.80 10.32 -1.49
C ASP A 177 1.29 10.36 -1.20
N THR A 178 0.79 9.51 -0.31
CA THR A 178 -0.65 9.37 -0.03
C THR A 178 -1.05 9.79 1.39
N GLY A 179 -0.09 10.17 2.22
CA GLY A 179 -0.38 10.68 3.55
C GLY A 179 0.79 11.39 4.22
N TRP A 180 0.46 12.08 5.31
CA TRP A 180 1.42 12.79 6.12
C TRP A 180 2.25 11.83 6.95
N VAL A 181 3.55 12.03 6.96
CA VAL A 181 4.49 11.20 7.74
C VAL A 181 5.12 12.06 8.82
N TYR A 182 5.26 11.51 10.02
CA TYR A 182 6.06 12.11 11.09
C TYR A 182 6.92 11.03 11.74
N CYS A 183 8.24 11.16 11.62
CA CYS A 183 9.20 10.29 12.28
C CYS A 183 9.70 10.94 13.58
N PRO A 184 9.62 10.25 14.74
CA PRO A 184 10.10 10.79 16.01
C PRO A 184 11.62 10.95 16.04
N GLU A 185 12.09 11.96 16.78
CA GLU A 185 13.50 12.16 17.08
C GLU A 185 14.03 11.03 17.96
N GLY A 186 15.25 10.54 17.70
CA GLY A 186 15.84 9.43 18.45
C GLY A 186 15.38 8.03 18.01
N GLY A 187 14.49 7.93 17.01
CA GLY A 187 14.06 6.66 16.42
C GLY A 187 12.73 6.13 16.96
N GLY A 188 12.28 5.01 16.39
CA GLY A 188 10.96 4.42 16.66
C GLY A 188 10.01 4.48 15.45
N PRO A 189 8.77 3.97 15.58
CA PRO A 189 7.84 3.88 14.48
C PRO A 189 7.40 5.28 14.01
N CYS A 190 7.49 5.54 12.71
CA CYS A 190 6.96 6.78 12.14
C CYS A 190 5.42 6.73 12.14
N LYS A 191 4.79 7.86 12.46
CA LYS A 191 3.35 8.05 12.35
C LYS A 191 2.99 8.35 10.90
N TRP A 192 1.92 7.77 10.40
CA TRP A 192 1.38 8.00 9.07
C TRP A 192 -0.10 8.34 9.17
N LEU A 193 -0.48 9.54 8.72
CA LEU A 193 -1.85 9.97 8.66
C LEU A 193 -2.30 9.96 7.18
N PRO A 194 -3.16 9.03 6.76
CA PRO A 194 -3.63 8.98 5.38
C PRO A 194 -4.32 10.30 5.02
N GLY A 195 -3.91 10.88 3.89
CA GLY A 195 -4.55 12.06 3.34
C GLY A 195 -5.76 11.68 2.50
N ALA A 196 -6.69 12.63 2.30
CA ALA A 196 -7.68 12.49 1.23
C ALA A 196 -6.93 12.45 -0.11
N PHE A 197 -7.08 11.37 -0.87
CA PHE A 197 -6.16 10.98 -1.94
C PHE A 197 -5.84 12.13 -2.92
N GLU A 198 -6.84 12.70 -3.59
CA GLU A 198 -6.66 13.76 -4.58
C GLU A 198 -6.10 15.05 -3.96
N TRP A 199 -6.64 15.47 -2.81
CA TRP A 199 -6.19 16.66 -2.10
C TRP A 199 -4.75 16.56 -1.63
N HIS A 200 -4.36 15.39 -1.12
CA HIS A 200 -3.01 15.16 -0.62
C HIS A 200 -2.01 15.05 -1.76
N ILE A 201 -2.35 14.41 -2.88
CA ILE A 201 -1.47 14.40 -4.07
C ILE A 201 -1.19 15.83 -4.54
N ILE A 202 -2.24 16.64 -4.72
CA ILE A 202 -2.11 18.00 -5.30
C ILE A 202 -1.37 18.94 -4.35
N PHE A 203 -1.77 18.99 -3.08
CA PHE A 203 -1.31 20.03 -2.14
C PHE A 203 -0.24 19.56 -1.15
N SER A 204 0.20 18.30 -1.22
CA SER A 204 1.26 17.77 -0.37
C SER A 204 2.28 16.93 -1.15
N ALA A 205 1.88 15.90 -1.88
CA ALA A 205 2.82 15.01 -2.56
C ALA A 205 3.61 15.73 -3.65
N ILE A 206 2.94 16.48 -4.54
CA ILE A 206 3.61 17.29 -5.58
C ILE A 206 4.58 18.31 -4.94
N PRO A 207 4.16 19.17 -3.98
CA PRO A 207 5.08 20.06 -3.27
C PRO A 207 6.26 19.34 -2.62
N ARG A 208 6.03 18.20 -1.95
CA ARG A 208 7.10 17.40 -1.35
C ARG A 208 8.11 16.93 -2.40
N ARG A 209 7.65 16.42 -3.55
CA ARG A 209 8.53 15.99 -4.64
C ARG A 209 9.30 17.17 -5.25
N ILE A 210 8.71 18.36 -5.31
CA ILE A 210 9.43 19.59 -5.69
C ILE A 210 10.54 19.89 -4.66
N PHE A 211 10.25 19.83 -3.36
CA PHE A 211 11.25 20.06 -2.32
C PHE A 211 12.37 19.00 -2.34
N GLU A 212 12.04 17.73 -2.59
CA GLU A 212 13.01 16.64 -2.79
C GLU A 212 13.87 16.87 -4.04
N TRP A 213 13.25 17.28 -5.14
CA TRP A 213 13.97 17.61 -6.36
C TRP A 213 14.93 18.78 -6.16
N MET A 214 14.52 19.83 -5.43
CA MET A 214 15.36 20.99 -5.11
C MET A 214 16.54 20.65 -4.18
N ASP A 215 16.35 19.70 -3.26
CA ASP A 215 17.41 19.30 -2.32
C ASP A 215 18.38 18.27 -2.92
N GLU A 216 17.88 17.35 -3.75
CA GLU A 216 18.64 16.17 -4.22
C GLU A 216 18.97 16.19 -5.72
N ASP A 217 18.60 17.23 -6.48
CA ASP A 217 18.68 17.27 -7.95
C ASP A 217 18.12 15.98 -8.60
N ASN A 218 17.03 15.45 -8.06
CA ASN A 218 16.52 14.12 -8.41
C ASN A 218 15.33 14.19 -9.38
N PRO A 219 15.54 14.22 -10.71
CA PRO A 219 14.44 14.32 -11.67
C PRO A 219 13.47 13.12 -11.62
N GLU A 220 13.93 11.97 -11.12
CA GLU A 220 13.14 10.74 -10.99
C GLU A 220 12.11 10.81 -9.85
N ALA A 221 12.11 11.88 -9.04
CA ALA A 221 11.15 12.08 -7.96
C ALA A 221 9.69 12.16 -8.47
N PHE A 222 9.48 12.75 -9.66
CA PHE A 222 8.15 12.87 -10.28
C PHE A 222 7.68 11.57 -10.94
N ASP A 223 8.59 10.75 -11.47
CA ASP A 223 8.26 9.44 -12.05
C ASP A 223 7.65 8.51 -10.99
N LYS A 224 8.21 8.50 -9.77
CA LYS A 224 7.66 7.72 -8.65
C LYS A 224 6.27 8.18 -8.22
N LEU A 225 6.03 9.50 -8.29
CA LEU A 225 4.72 10.06 -7.99
C LEU A 225 3.70 9.68 -9.08
N LEU A 226 4.12 9.70 -10.34
CA LEU A 226 3.30 9.28 -11.47
C LEU A 226 2.97 7.78 -11.39
N GLU A 227 3.94 6.94 -11.04
CA GLU A 227 3.78 5.51 -10.76
C GLU A 227 2.77 5.27 -9.61
N THR A 228 2.95 5.97 -8.48
CA THR A 228 2.02 5.87 -7.34
C THR A 228 0.61 6.34 -7.71
N THR A 229 0.51 7.44 -8.45
CA THR A 229 -0.77 8.00 -8.88
C THR A 229 -1.46 7.04 -9.85
N SER A 230 -0.78 6.60 -10.91
CA SER A 230 -1.32 5.67 -11.91
C SER A 230 -1.75 4.32 -11.32
N ARG A 231 -1.03 3.81 -10.30
CA ARG A 231 -1.47 2.66 -9.50
C ARG A 231 -2.77 2.93 -8.76
N GLY A 232 -2.92 4.10 -8.14
CA GLY A 232 -4.14 4.50 -7.44
C GLY A 232 -5.33 4.77 -8.37
N VAL A 233 -5.08 5.28 -9.57
CA VAL A 233 -6.11 5.50 -10.62
C VAL A 233 -6.62 4.18 -11.22
N GLY A 234 -5.81 3.11 -11.13
CA GLY A 234 -6.15 1.81 -11.68
C GLY A 234 -6.07 1.81 -13.20
N ASN A 235 -4.85 1.90 -13.75
CA ASN A 235 -4.57 1.77 -15.18
C ASN A 235 -4.79 0.33 -15.71
N ASN A 236 -5.77 -0.38 -15.16
CA ASN A 236 -6.05 -1.78 -15.45
C ASN A 236 -7.12 -1.86 -16.53
N VAL A 237 -6.71 -2.23 -17.74
CA VAL A 237 -7.62 -2.63 -18.83
C VAL A 237 -8.43 -3.88 -18.45
N VAL A 238 -8.06 -4.56 -17.35
CA VAL A 238 -8.71 -5.75 -16.81
C VAL A 238 -9.58 -5.42 -15.60
N PRO A 239 -10.81 -5.97 -15.50
CA PRO A 239 -11.62 -5.97 -14.28
C PRO A 239 -10.82 -6.26 -13.01
N THR A 240 -10.88 -5.36 -12.04
CA THR A 240 -10.13 -5.47 -10.75
C THR A 240 -10.48 -6.75 -9.99
N ILE A 241 -11.66 -7.32 -10.21
CA ILE A 241 -12.08 -8.61 -9.63
C ILE A 241 -11.27 -9.80 -10.16
N PHE A 242 -10.76 -9.72 -11.40
CA PHE A 242 -9.92 -10.75 -12.01
C PHE A 242 -8.43 -10.49 -11.79
N GLN A 243 -8.07 -9.28 -11.36
CA GLN A 243 -6.67 -8.89 -11.22
C GLN A 243 -5.89 -9.79 -10.25
N PRO A 244 -6.36 -10.09 -9.01
CA PRO A 244 -5.63 -11.01 -8.11
C PRO A 244 -5.46 -12.43 -8.68
N TRP A 245 -6.38 -12.87 -9.54
CA TRP A 245 -6.26 -14.14 -10.26
C TRP A 245 -5.21 -14.10 -11.36
N LEU A 246 -5.20 -13.04 -12.17
CA LEU A 246 -4.19 -12.88 -13.21
C LEU A 246 -2.80 -12.68 -12.63
N GLU A 247 -2.69 -11.93 -11.54
CA GLU A 247 -1.45 -11.77 -10.78
C GLU A 247 -0.91 -13.12 -10.32
N ASN A 248 -1.79 -13.95 -9.72
CA ASN A 248 -1.46 -15.30 -9.32
C ASN A 248 -1.11 -16.23 -10.48
N PHE A 249 -1.84 -16.13 -11.60
CA PHE A 249 -1.58 -16.93 -12.79
C PHE A 249 -0.23 -16.57 -13.40
N GLY A 250 0.06 -15.28 -13.56
CA GLY A 250 1.32 -14.75 -14.08
C GLY A 250 2.47 -14.73 -13.07
N ASN A 251 2.23 -15.15 -11.82
CA ASN A 251 3.19 -15.06 -10.71
C ASN A 251 3.81 -13.67 -10.56
N TYR A 252 3.03 -12.60 -10.78
CA TYR A 252 3.52 -11.23 -10.79
C TYR A 252 2.50 -10.27 -10.18
N ASP A 253 2.99 -9.45 -9.27
CA ASP A 253 2.22 -8.43 -8.58
C ASP A 253 2.56 -7.07 -9.21
N PRO A 254 1.67 -6.47 -10.01
CA PRO A 254 1.92 -5.19 -10.68
C PRO A 254 1.86 -4.01 -9.72
N PHE A 255 1.26 -4.16 -8.53
CA PHE A 255 1.25 -3.10 -7.53
C PHE A 255 2.60 -3.01 -6.81
N PHE A 256 3.22 -4.14 -6.50
CA PHE A 256 4.53 -4.19 -5.83
C PHE A 256 5.70 -4.50 -6.79
N GLU A 257 5.44 -4.60 -8.09
CA GLU A 257 6.38 -4.91 -9.18
C GLU A 257 7.35 -6.05 -8.85
N ARG A 258 6.79 -7.16 -8.35
CA ARG A 258 7.59 -8.30 -7.91
C ARG A 258 6.88 -9.61 -8.19
N PRO A 259 7.63 -10.70 -8.36
CA PRO A 259 7.01 -12.00 -8.42
C PRO A 259 6.40 -12.37 -7.06
N ILE A 260 5.20 -12.98 -7.09
CA ILE A 260 4.47 -13.39 -5.87
C ILE A 260 5.23 -14.53 -5.18
N ILE A 261 5.61 -15.54 -5.95
CA ILE A 261 6.56 -16.58 -5.56
C ILE A 261 7.92 -16.17 -6.12
N PRO A 262 8.91 -15.88 -5.27
CA PRO A 262 10.27 -15.61 -5.72
C PRO A 262 10.82 -16.81 -6.50
N ARG A 263 11.58 -16.57 -7.58
CA ARG A 263 12.19 -17.63 -8.42
C ARG A 263 12.87 -18.77 -7.66
N GLY A 264 13.56 -18.46 -6.56
CA GLY A 264 14.23 -19.48 -5.74
C GLY A 264 13.30 -20.39 -4.93
N LEU A 265 11.98 -20.17 -5.00
CA LEU A 265 10.93 -20.97 -4.38
C LEU A 265 9.98 -21.56 -5.42
N GLU A 266 10.17 -21.31 -6.72
CA GLU A 266 9.29 -21.87 -7.76
C GLU A 266 9.48 -23.38 -7.94
N GLU A 267 10.68 -23.90 -7.62
CA GLU A 267 11.07 -25.30 -7.82
C GLU A 267 10.76 -26.21 -6.62
N VAL A 268 10.25 -25.67 -5.50
CA VAL A 268 9.82 -26.49 -4.36
C VAL A 268 8.34 -26.85 -4.48
N THR A 269 7.91 -27.88 -3.73
CA THR A 269 6.52 -28.33 -3.68
C THR A 269 5.56 -27.17 -3.42
N PRO A 270 4.36 -27.11 -4.05
CA PRO A 270 3.43 -25.99 -3.94
C PRO A 270 3.19 -25.50 -2.49
N ALA A 271 2.97 -26.41 -1.54
CA ALA A 271 2.76 -26.06 -0.14
C ALA A 271 3.95 -25.34 0.53
N GLU A 272 5.17 -25.51 0.02
CA GLU A 272 6.42 -24.88 0.51
C GLU A 272 6.74 -23.55 -0.20
N GLN A 273 5.92 -23.13 -1.16
CA GLN A 273 6.09 -21.87 -1.90
C GLN A 273 5.59 -20.66 -1.08
N PHE A 274 6.24 -20.40 0.06
CA PHE A 274 5.92 -19.28 0.96
C PHE A 274 7.14 -18.47 1.37
N THR A 275 6.90 -17.22 1.75
CA THR A 275 7.92 -16.28 2.26
C THR A 275 7.79 -16.11 3.78
N PRO A 276 8.78 -15.50 4.46
CA PRO A 276 8.66 -15.09 5.87
C PRO A 276 7.41 -14.25 6.16
N HIS A 277 6.97 -13.49 5.17
CA HIS A 277 5.88 -12.53 5.32
C HIS A 277 4.52 -13.12 4.96
N THR A 278 4.47 -14.36 4.48
CA THR A 278 3.24 -15.07 4.16
C THR A 278 2.52 -15.48 5.44
N SER A 279 1.22 -15.22 5.51
CA SER A 279 0.38 -15.52 6.69
C SER A 279 0.35 -17.00 7.06
N GLU A 280 0.20 -17.29 8.37
CA GLU A 280 0.03 -18.66 8.87
C GLU A 280 -1.28 -19.26 8.40
N LEU A 281 -2.33 -18.43 8.28
CA LEU A 281 -3.58 -18.82 7.65
C LEU A 281 -3.35 -19.29 6.21
N ALA A 282 -2.63 -18.51 5.38
CA ALA A 282 -2.34 -18.91 4.01
C ALA A 282 -1.50 -20.20 3.94
N LYS A 283 -0.54 -20.40 4.86
CA LYS A 283 0.25 -21.64 4.94
C LYS A 283 -0.61 -22.84 5.29
N ARG A 284 -1.52 -22.72 6.26
CA ARG A 284 -2.44 -23.80 6.64
C ARG A 284 -3.36 -24.18 5.49
N ILE A 285 -3.96 -23.18 4.83
CA ILE A 285 -4.80 -23.41 3.65
C ILE A 285 -3.98 -24.03 2.51
N GLY A 286 -2.76 -23.53 2.27
CA GLY A 286 -1.90 -24.04 1.20
C GLY A 286 -1.41 -25.47 1.43
N ARG A 287 -1.12 -25.85 2.68
CA ARG A 287 -0.83 -27.25 3.05
C ARG A 287 -2.02 -28.16 2.82
N PHE A 288 -3.23 -27.70 3.13
CA PHE A 288 -4.46 -28.47 2.95
C PHE A 288 -4.87 -28.63 1.47
N LEU A 289 -4.74 -27.56 0.68
CA LEU A 289 -5.13 -27.53 -0.73
C LEU A 289 -3.99 -27.92 -1.69
N GLU A 290 -2.82 -28.25 -1.16
CA GLU A 290 -1.56 -28.41 -1.94
C GLU A 290 -1.33 -27.24 -2.90
N TYR A 291 -1.62 -26.02 -2.46
CA TYR A 291 -1.56 -24.81 -3.27
C TYR A 291 -0.59 -23.77 -2.68
N PRO A 292 0.12 -22.97 -3.51
CA PRO A 292 1.12 -22.03 -3.03
C PRO A 292 0.60 -21.03 -1.99
N PRO A 293 1.11 -21.05 -0.74
CA PRO A 293 0.63 -20.12 0.29
C PRO A 293 0.87 -18.65 -0.07
N ALA A 294 1.97 -18.32 -0.76
CA ALA A 294 2.21 -16.95 -1.23
C ALA A 294 1.10 -16.45 -2.17
N LYS A 295 0.56 -17.32 -3.02
CA LYS A 295 -0.56 -17.01 -3.92
C LYS A 295 -1.90 -16.89 -3.17
N ILE A 296 -2.11 -17.68 -2.12
CA ILE A 296 -3.31 -17.56 -1.25
C ILE A 296 -3.28 -16.21 -0.54
N ASP A 297 -2.12 -15.83 0.00
CA ASP A 297 -1.93 -14.57 0.71
C ASP A 297 -2.11 -13.38 -0.25
N ASN A 298 -1.68 -13.51 -1.51
CA ASN A 298 -1.95 -12.52 -2.56
C ASN A 298 -3.44 -12.41 -2.89
N LEU A 299 -4.18 -13.52 -3.01
CA LEU A 299 -5.63 -13.48 -3.26
C LEU A 299 -6.37 -12.79 -2.12
N ILE A 300 -6.03 -13.13 -0.88
CA ILE A 300 -6.63 -12.49 0.28
C ILE A 300 -6.32 -11.00 0.21
N GLN A 301 -5.07 -10.59 0.05
CA GLN A 301 -4.72 -9.16 -0.04
C GLN A 301 -5.39 -8.45 -1.22
N GLY A 302 -5.43 -9.06 -2.40
CA GLY A 302 -6.00 -8.48 -3.61
C GLY A 302 -7.52 -8.29 -3.54
N TYR A 303 -8.26 -9.20 -2.90
CA TYR A 303 -9.71 -9.08 -2.75
C TYR A 303 -10.16 -8.22 -1.56
N THR A 304 -9.30 -8.10 -0.55
CA THR A 304 -9.72 -7.56 0.76
C THR A 304 -8.94 -6.31 1.16
N GLY A 305 -7.91 -5.95 0.39
CA GLY A 305 -7.02 -4.83 0.63
C GLY A 305 -6.35 -4.88 2.00
N GLY A 306 -6.10 -3.69 2.57
CA GLY A 306 -5.47 -3.55 3.88
C GLY A 306 -6.29 -4.10 5.05
N LEU A 307 -7.61 -4.22 4.90
CA LEU A 307 -8.50 -4.74 5.94
C LEU A 307 -8.35 -6.25 6.11
N GLY A 308 -8.31 -7.05 5.04
CA GLY A 308 -8.11 -8.49 5.21
C GLY A 308 -6.71 -8.85 5.64
N ARG A 309 -5.69 -8.07 5.23
CA ARG A 309 -4.36 -8.19 5.85
C ARG A 309 -4.38 -7.95 7.37
N THR A 310 -5.32 -7.16 7.88
CA THR A 310 -5.49 -6.93 9.33
C THR A 310 -6.17 -8.08 10.02
N VAL A 311 -7.23 -8.60 9.42
CA VAL A 311 -7.94 -9.79 9.92
C VAL A 311 -7.00 -11.00 9.93
N VAL A 312 -6.33 -11.29 8.82
CA VAL A 312 -5.40 -12.42 8.66
C VAL A 312 -4.27 -12.37 9.69
N GLN A 313 -3.64 -11.22 9.89
CA GLN A 313 -2.53 -11.13 10.84
C GLN A 313 -2.96 -11.31 12.31
N GLY A 314 -4.18 -10.88 12.66
CA GLY A 314 -4.80 -11.17 13.96
C GLY A 314 -5.03 -12.67 14.15
N LEU A 315 -5.54 -13.34 13.11
CA LEU A 315 -5.74 -14.79 13.10
C LEU A 315 -4.42 -15.55 13.14
N ASP A 316 -3.39 -15.08 12.45
CA ASP A 316 -2.08 -15.72 12.46
C ASP A 316 -1.47 -15.72 13.87
N GLY A 317 -1.80 -14.75 14.72
CA GLY A 317 -1.38 -14.75 16.13
C GLY A 317 -2.01 -15.89 16.93
N LEU A 318 -3.21 -16.33 16.54
CA LEU A 318 -3.94 -17.44 17.14
C LEU A 318 -3.59 -18.80 16.51
N LEU A 319 -3.12 -18.80 15.26
CA LEU A 319 -2.84 -19.97 14.43
C LEU A 319 -1.34 -20.33 14.37
N ARG A 320 -0.46 -19.59 15.04
CA ARG A 320 0.96 -19.95 15.14
C ARG A 320 1.08 -21.25 15.93
N GLU A 321 1.78 -22.24 15.37
CA GLU A 321 2.05 -23.51 16.08
C GLU A 321 2.95 -23.22 17.30
N GLU A 322 2.77 -23.96 18.39
CA GLU A 322 3.58 -23.77 19.62
C GLU A 322 5.08 -23.98 19.36
N ASP A 323 5.42 -24.83 18.38
CA ASP A 323 6.80 -25.21 18.04
C ASP A 323 7.62 -24.11 17.32
N ILE A 324 6.98 -23.02 16.87
CA ILE A 324 7.64 -21.95 16.09
C ILE A 324 8.10 -20.75 16.97
N GLY A 325 7.97 -20.89 18.29
CA GLY A 325 8.34 -19.89 19.29
C GLY A 325 7.57 -18.57 19.20
N GLU A 326 7.89 -17.64 20.10
CA GLU A 326 7.26 -16.31 20.16
C GLU A 326 7.49 -15.49 18.89
N ARG A 327 6.58 -14.55 18.60
CA ARG A 327 6.75 -13.60 17.48
C ARG A 327 7.72 -12.49 17.84
N PRO A 328 8.46 -11.93 16.86
CA PRO A 328 9.19 -10.68 17.06
C PRO A 328 8.24 -9.61 17.58
N GLU A 329 8.63 -8.95 18.66
CA GLU A 329 7.80 -7.93 19.27
C GLU A 329 7.61 -6.73 18.30
N GLY A 330 6.36 -6.36 18.00
CA GLY A 330 6.06 -5.27 17.06
C GLY A 330 5.52 -4.00 17.70
N GLY A 331 5.20 -4.03 19.00
CA GLY A 331 4.57 -2.93 19.73
C GLY A 331 3.31 -2.40 19.03
N ILE A 332 3.12 -1.07 19.05
CA ILE A 332 1.96 -0.39 18.46
C ILE A 332 1.78 -0.66 16.95
N THR A 333 2.85 -1.05 16.25
CA THR A 333 2.79 -1.37 14.80
C THR A 333 2.15 -2.73 14.50
N THR A 334 1.83 -3.51 15.53
CA THR A 334 1.09 -4.78 15.40
C THR A 334 -0.34 -4.71 15.91
N TRP A 335 -0.72 -3.62 16.59
CA TRP A 335 -2.05 -3.49 17.18
C TRP A 335 -3.15 -3.36 16.11
N PRO A 336 -4.20 -4.21 16.15
CA PRO A 336 -5.33 -4.08 15.24
C PRO A 336 -5.97 -2.68 15.31
N GLY A 337 -6.38 -2.14 14.17
CA GLY A 337 -7.02 -0.81 14.05
C GLY A 337 -6.08 0.38 14.20
N VAL A 338 -5.00 0.27 14.98
CA VAL A 338 -4.06 1.39 15.23
C VAL A 338 -2.84 1.34 14.30
N ARG A 339 -2.34 0.13 14.01
CA ARG A 339 -1.12 -0.08 13.20
C ARG A 339 -1.12 0.62 11.84
N VAL A 340 -2.29 0.86 11.24
CA VAL A 340 -2.39 1.51 9.93
C VAL A 340 -1.74 2.88 9.99
N PHE A 341 -1.87 3.58 11.12
CA PHE A 341 -1.29 4.90 11.36
C PHE A 341 0.20 4.87 11.72
N PHE A 342 0.86 3.72 11.65
CA PHE A 342 2.26 3.57 11.99
C PHE A 342 3.01 2.84 10.89
N VAL A 343 4.26 3.26 10.67
CA VAL A 343 5.23 2.58 9.82
C VAL A 343 6.21 1.89 10.76
N ARG A 344 6.38 0.57 10.56
CA ARG A 344 7.43 -0.18 11.27
C ARG A 344 8.79 0.38 10.84
N VAL A 345 9.60 0.72 11.82
CA VAL A 345 10.98 1.17 11.64
C VAL A 345 11.86 0.25 12.48
N PRO A 346 12.92 -0.34 11.90
CA PRO A 346 13.31 -0.28 10.48
C PRO A 346 12.42 -1.16 9.58
N SER A 347 12.35 -0.87 8.29
CA SER A 347 11.63 -1.71 7.31
C SER A 347 12.32 -1.80 5.95
N LEU A 348 12.41 -3.02 5.43
CA LEU A 348 12.90 -3.30 4.07
C LEU A 348 11.94 -2.84 2.96
N SER A 349 10.73 -2.40 3.31
CA SER A 349 9.77 -1.83 2.36
C SER A 349 9.99 -0.33 2.11
N GLY A 350 11.03 0.27 2.69
CA GLY A 350 11.34 1.68 2.53
C GLY A 350 11.75 2.06 1.10
N GLU A 351 11.50 3.31 0.72
CA GLU A 351 11.80 3.84 -0.62
C GLU A 351 13.28 3.65 -1.01
N VAL A 352 14.20 3.82 -0.07
CA VAL A 352 15.65 3.65 -0.33
C VAL A 352 16.00 2.21 -0.75
N VAL A 353 15.36 1.22 -0.13
CA VAL A 353 15.57 -0.19 -0.51
C VAL A 353 14.95 -0.48 -1.87
N GLN A 354 13.79 0.12 -2.18
CA GLN A 354 13.16 0.01 -3.50
C GLN A 354 14.04 0.64 -4.59
N ASP A 355 14.59 1.83 -4.34
CA ASP A 355 15.52 2.53 -5.24
C ASP A 355 16.75 1.68 -5.54
N PHE A 356 17.32 1.01 -4.54
CA PHE A 356 18.44 0.09 -4.74
C PHE A 356 18.09 -1.02 -5.74
N PHE A 357 16.93 -1.66 -5.60
CA PHE A 357 16.52 -2.73 -6.53
C PHE A 357 16.16 -2.20 -7.91
N ARG A 358 15.57 -1.00 -8.01
CA ARG A 358 15.31 -0.33 -9.30
C ARG A 358 16.60 -0.03 -10.05
N PHE A 359 17.58 0.56 -9.38
CA PHE A 359 18.90 0.85 -9.98
C PHE A 359 19.63 -0.42 -10.40
N ARG A 360 19.53 -1.49 -9.60
CA ARG A 360 20.06 -2.80 -9.97
C ARG A 360 19.43 -3.32 -11.26
N GLU A 361 18.11 -3.26 -11.39
CA GLU A 361 17.44 -3.82 -12.57
C GLU A 361 17.79 -3.02 -13.83
N ARG A 362 17.79 -1.68 -13.77
CA ARG A 362 18.29 -0.82 -14.86
C ARG A 362 19.72 -1.17 -15.27
N ALA A 363 20.60 -1.33 -14.29
CA ALA A 363 21.99 -1.73 -14.52
C ALA A 363 22.11 -3.10 -15.19
N ARG A 364 21.25 -4.04 -14.79
CA ARG A 364 21.21 -5.38 -15.36
C ARG A 364 20.70 -5.37 -16.79
N GLU A 365 19.61 -4.66 -17.07
CA GLU A 365 19.05 -4.49 -18.42
C GLU A 365 20.07 -3.85 -19.37
N ALA A 366 20.76 -2.79 -18.92
CA ALA A 366 21.81 -2.14 -19.70
C ALA A 366 22.94 -3.12 -20.07
N VAL A 367 23.46 -3.87 -19.10
CA VAL A 367 24.55 -4.85 -19.35
C VAL A 367 24.09 -6.02 -20.21
N LEU A 368 22.88 -6.53 -20.02
CA LEU A 368 22.33 -7.62 -20.84
C LEU A 368 22.14 -7.17 -22.29
N THR A 369 21.64 -5.95 -22.50
CA THR A 369 21.46 -5.35 -23.82
C THR A 369 22.81 -5.13 -24.50
N ARG A 370 23.78 -4.53 -23.79
CA ARG A 370 25.17 -4.38 -24.26
C ARG A 370 25.79 -5.71 -24.68
N ASN A 371 25.69 -6.73 -23.84
CA ASN A 371 26.23 -8.06 -24.14
C ASN A 371 25.57 -8.69 -25.37
N ARG A 372 24.27 -8.44 -25.59
CA ARG A 372 23.56 -8.88 -26.78
C ARG A 372 24.05 -8.16 -28.03
N MET A 373 24.23 -6.84 -27.98
CA MET A 373 24.77 -6.05 -29.09
C MET A 373 26.17 -6.51 -29.49
N ILE A 374 27.04 -6.78 -28.51
CA ILE A 374 28.39 -7.34 -28.76
C ILE A 374 28.30 -8.69 -29.46
N LYS A 375 27.42 -9.59 -29.00
CA LYS A 375 27.21 -10.91 -29.64
C LYS A 375 26.66 -10.81 -31.06
N GLU A 376 25.81 -9.82 -31.31
CA GLU A 376 25.20 -9.56 -32.62
C GLU A 376 26.13 -8.75 -33.56
N GLY A 377 27.30 -8.31 -33.08
CA GLY A 377 28.22 -7.45 -33.85
C GLY A 377 27.67 -6.05 -34.15
N ARG A 378 26.70 -5.57 -33.38
CA ARG A 378 26.09 -4.24 -33.52
C ARG A 378 26.99 -3.18 -32.87
N ASP A 379 27.06 -2.00 -33.47
CA ASP A 379 27.72 -0.85 -32.85
C ASP A 379 27.02 -0.50 -31.53
N HIS A 380 27.81 -0.48 -30.45
CA HIS A 380 27.37 -0.21 -29.08
C HIS A 380 28.05 1.03 -28.49
N ALA A 381 28.84 1.80 -29.25
CA ALA A 381 29.56 2.95 -28.71
C ALA A 381 28.62 4.03 -28.19
N ALA A 382 27.57 4.35 -28.94
CA ALA A 382 26.54 5.30 -28.51
C ALA A 382 25.78 4.79 -27.26
N PHE A 383 25.45 3.49 -27.23
CA PHE A 383 24.78 2.86 -26.10
C PHE A 383 25.64 2.88 -24.83
N ASP A 384 26.94 2.59 -24.96
CA ASP A 384 27.89 2.60 -23.83
C ASP A 384 28.03 3.99 -23.22
N ILE A 385 27.88 5.06 -24.02
CA ILE A 385 27.87 6.46 -23.54
C ILE A 385 26.55 6.79 -22.87
N GLU A 386 25.43 6.41 -23.49
CA GLU A 386 24.08 6.70 -22.97
C GLU A 386 23.82 6.01 -21.62
N PHE A 387 24.23 4.75 -21.48
CA PHE A 387 23.99 3.91 -20.29
C PHE A 387 25.26 3.73 -19.43
N ALA A 388 26.21 4.66 -19.53
CA ALA A 388 27.53 4.53 -18.90
C ALA A 388 27.46 4.30 -17.38
N TRP A 389 26.56 5.03 -16.69
CA TRP A 389 26.43 4.90 -15.23
C TRP A 389 25.74 3.60 -14.84
N GLU A 390 24.69 3.18 -15.55
CA GLU A 390 24.02 1.89 -15.33
C GLU A 390 24.99 0.72 -15.49
N ILE A 391 25.79 0.73 -16.57
CA ILE A 391 26.81 -0.29 -16.83
C ILE A 391 27.85 -0.32 -15.70
N SER A 392 28.28 0.85 -15.24
CA SER A 392 29.32 1.00 -14.22
C SER A 392 28.90 0.43 -12.86
N ILE A 393 27.63 0.60 -12.46
CA ILE A 393 27.16 0.16 -11.14
C ILE A 393 26.78 -1.33 -11.09
N HIS A 394 26.54 -1.98 -12.23
CA HIS A 394 25.97 -3.34 -12.31
C HIS A 394 26.66 -4.36 -11.40
N ARG A 395 27.99 -4.50 -11.49
CA ARG A 395 28.74 -5.51 -10.71
C ARG A 395 28.63 -5.27 -9.20
N SER A 396 28.65 -4.01 -8.80
CA SER A 396 28.57 -3.57 -7.39
C SER A 396 27.18 -3.88 -6.81
N PHE A 397 26.12 -3.55 -7.55
CA PHE A 397 24.74 -3.79 -7.14
C PHE A 397 24.37 -5.28 -7.13
N GLU A 398 24.80 -6.06 -8.13
CA GLU A 398 24.61 -7.52 -8.14
C GLU A 398 25.27 -8.20 -6.95
N LYS A 399 26.50 -7.82 -6.62
CA LYS A 399 27.21 -8.35 -5.44
C LYS A 399 26.46 -8.03 -4.14
N GLN A 400 25.95 -6.80 -4.00
CA GLN A 400 25.21 -6.40 -2.81
C GLN A 400 23.85 -7.09 -2.71
N ALA A 401 23.13 -7.26 -3.81
CA ALA A 401 21.85 -7.98 -3.82
C ALA A 401 21.99 -9.46 -3.44
N ARG A 402 23.09 -10.12 -3.85
CA ARG A 402 23.41 -11.48 -3.39
C ARG A 402 23.61 -11.55 -1.87
N ARG A 403 24.27 -10.56 -1.26
CA ARG A 403 24.41 -10.45 0.20
C ARG A 403 23.05 -10.26 0.89
N PHE A 404 22.21 -9.38 0.36
CA PHE A 404 20.85 -9.18 0.85
C PHE A 404 20.00 -10.46 0.81
N SER A 405 20.15 -11.27 -0.24
CA SER A 405 19.47 -12.58 -0.33
C SER A 405 19.89 -13.53 0.80
N VAL A 406 21.19 -13.60 1.12
CA VAL A 406 21.70 -14.39 2.25
C VAL A 406 21.13 -13.88 3.58
N LEU A 407 21.14 -12.57 3.81
CA LEU A 407 20.62 -11.97 5.05
C LEU A 407 19.12 -12.19 5.22
N ARG A 408 18.32 -12.06 4.15
CA ARG A 408 16.88 -12.34 4.19
C ARG A 408 16.58 -13.79 4.60
N ARG A 409 17.40 -14.76 4.16
CA ARG A 409 17.31 -16.15 4.65
C ARG A 409 17.69 -16.29 6.11
N GLY A 410 18.62 -15.47 6.61
CA GLY A 410 18.96 -15.40 8.04
C GLY A 410 17.82 -14.86 8.90
N LEU A 411 17.17 -13.78 8.47
CA LEU A 411 16.01 -13.18 9.15
C LEU A 411 14.89 -14.21 9.39
N LEU A 412 14.65 -15.07 8.40
CA LEU A 412 13.70 -16.19 8.50
C LEU A 412 14.02 -17.17 9.62
N LYS A 413 15.29 -17.55 9.73
CA LYS A 413 15.74 -18.49 10.75
C LYS A 413 15.56 -17.88 12.14
N ILE A 414 15.88 -16.59 12.29
CA ILE A 414 15.71 -15.84 13.54
C ILE A 414 14.23 -15.75 13.94
N ASP A 415 13.33 -15.41 12.99
CA ASP A 415 11.88 -15.32 13.27
C ASP A 415 11.29 -16.65 13.78
N ARG A 416 11.82 -17.77 13.28
CA ARG A 416 11.34 -19.12 13.58
C ARG A 416 12.13 -19.85 14.67
N ASP A 417 13.14 -19.22 15.25
CA ASP A 417 13.94 -19.86 16.30
C ASP A 417 13.10 -19.99 17.59
N PRO A 418 12.81 -21.22 18.08
CA PRO A 418 12.05 -21.39 19.32
C PRO A 418 12.84 -20.94 20.56
N ASN A 419 14.16 -20.82 20.47
CA ASN A 419 15.01 -20.47 21.62
C ASN A 419 15.13 -18.95 21.85
N LEU A 420 14.62 -18.12 20.94
CA LEU A 420 14.68 -16.66 21.06
C LEU A 420 13.35 -16.10 21.54
N THR A 421 13.42 -15.17 22.50
CA THR A 421 12.24 -14.39 22.94
C THR A 421 11.81 -13.39 21.87
N GLY A 422 10.56 -12.90 21.94
CA GLY A 422 10.06 -11.90 20.99
C GLY A 422 10.92 -10.63 20.90
N ASP A 423 11.48 -10.15 22.01
CA ASP A 423 12.36 -8.98 22.04
C ASP A 423 13.75 -9.29 21.43
N GLN A 424 14.32 -10.47 21.72
CA GLN A 424 15.58 -10.90 21.11
C GLN A 424 15.46 -11.03 19.59
N LYS A 425 14.37 -11.64 19.11
CA LYS A 425 14.05 -11.74 17.68
C LYS A 425 13.93 -10.36 17.05
N ARG A 426 13.18 -9.46 17.70
CA ARG A 426 13.01 -8.08 17.22
C ARG A 426 14.35 -7.38 17.05
N LYS A 427 15.19 -7.36 18.10
CA LYS A 427 16.50 -6.69 18.07
C LYS A 427 17.41 -7.24 16.97
N ALA A 428 17.48 -8.57 16.83
CA ALA A 428 18.30 -9.21 15.81
C ALA A 428 17.79 -8.89 14.37
N ILE A 429 16.47 -8.96 14.15
CA ILE A 429 15.86 -8.62 12.87
C ILE A 429 16.06 -7.14 12.53
N ASP A 430 15.85 -6.25 13.50
CA ASP A 430 15.95 -4.81 13.31
C ASP A 430 17.41 -4.40 13.01
N GLN A 431 18.41 -5.01 13.65
CA GLN A 431 19.83 -4.78 13.35
C GLN A 431 20.21 -5.15 11.91
N ILE A 432 19.82 -6.34 11.45
CA ILE A 432 20.08 -6.78 10.07
C ILE A 432 19.33 -5.87 9.08
N THR A 433 18.10 -5.49 9.41
CA THR A 433 17.28 -4.61 8.57
C THR A 433 17.89 -3.21 8.44
N LEU A 434 18.36 -2.61 9.54
CA LEU A 434 19.06 -1.33 9.52
C LEU A 434 20.32 -1.38 8.65
N TRP A 435 21.12 -2.44 8.79
CA TRP A 435 22.31 -2.62 7.98
C TRP A 435 21.96 -2.71 6.48
N MET A 436 20.91 -3.45 6.13
CA MET A 436 20.45 -3.54 4.74
C MET A 436 19.98 -2.19 4.18
N ILE A 437 19.28 -1.38 4.99
CA ILE A 437 18.83 -0.04 4.60
C ILE A 437 20.03 0.88 4.39
N GLN A 438 20.96 0.91 5.34
CA GLN A 438 22.17 1.73 5.26
C GLN A 438 23.00 1.40 4.01
N GLN A 439 23.21 0.10 3.74
CA GLN A 439 23.92 -0.33 2.54
C GLN A 439 23.17 -0.02 1.25
N SER A 440 21.83 -0.02 1.27
CA SER A 440 21.03 0.40 0.13
C SER A 440 21.20 1.90 -0.12
N LYS A 441 21.16 2.70 0.96
CA LYS A 441 21.36 4.16 0.91
C LYS A 441 22.70 4.53 0.30
N GLU A 442 23.79 4.00 0.85
CA GLU A 442 25.16 4.25 0.35
C GLU A 442 25.31 3.91 -1.13
N LYS A 443 24.68 2.81 -1.59
CA LYS A 443 24.73 2.41 -3.00
C LYS A 443 23.92 3.33 -3.89
N VAL A 444 22.74 3.76 -3.46
CA VAL A 444 21.87 4.65 -4.22
C VAL A 444 22.48 6.04 -4.31
N GLU A 445 22.99 6.59 -3.21
CA GLU A 445 23.68 7.89 -3.18
C GLU A 445 24.91 7.88 -4.07
N GLY A 446 25.80 6.88 -3.94
CA GLY A 446 26.97 6.77 -4.80
C GLY A 446 26.63 6.57 -6.29
N ALA A 447 25.51 5.93 -6.61
CA ALA A 447 25.04 5.82 -7.99
C ALA A 447 24.50 7.14 -8.54
N LYS A 448 23.78 7.93 -7.72
CA LYS A 448 23.32 9.27 -8.09
C LYS A 448 24.50 10.22 -8.34
N GLU A 449 25.51 10.20 -7.47
CA GLU A 449 26.74 10.99 -7.65
C GLU A 449 27.48 10.60 -8.94
N LEU A 450 27.64 9.30 -9.19
CA LEU A 450 28.27 8.81 -10.41
C LEU A 450 27.52 9.26 -11.67
N LYS A 451 26.18 9.15 -11.65
CA LYS A 451 25.31 9.61 -12.74
C LYS A 451 25.55 11.10 -13.01
N LYS A 452 25.57 11.94 -11.97
CA LYS A 452 25.83 13.38 -12.10
C LYS A 452 27.18 13.66 -12.77
N VAL A 453 28.25 13.02 -12.31
CA VAL A 453 29.59 13.19 -12.90
C VAL A 453 29.63 12.77 -14.37
N ILE A 454 28.97 11.66 -14.72
CA ILE A 454 28.92 11.17 -16.10
C ILE A 454 28.10 12.10 -16.99
N ASP A 455 26.94 12.58 -16.51
CA ASP A 455 26.09 13.51 -17.26
C ASP A 455 26.80 14.85 -17.49
N GLU A 456 27.50 15.40 -16.49
CA GLU A 456 28.32 16.61 -16.63
C GLU A 456 29.44 16.43 -17.68
N GLN A 457 30.16 15.30 -17.65
CA GLN A 457 31.19 14.98 -18.64
C GLN A 457 30.61 14.84 -20.05
N ARG A 458 29.43 14.22 -20.17
CA ARG A 458 28.72 14.05 -21.43
C ARG A 458 28.37 15.42 -22.03
N ASP A 459 27.78 16.30 -21.23
CA ASP A 459 27.37 17.64 -21.69
C ASP A 459 28.56 18.48 -22.15
N ILE A 460 29.71 18.39 -21.48
CA ILE A 460 30.96 19.04 -21.91
C ILE A 460 31.44 18.50 -23.27
N LEU A 461 31.32 17.19 -23.50
CA LEU A 461 31.72 16.56 -24.77
C LEU A 461 30.79 16.94 -25.93
N PHE A 462 29.49 17.11 -25.67
CA PHE A 462 28.51 17.53 -26.69
C PHE A 462 28.51 19.03 -26.95
N GLN A 463 28.89 19.89 -26.00
CA GLN A 463 29.08 21.33 -26.23
C GLN A 463 30.36 21.68 -27.01
N ARG A 464 31.31 20.74 -27.13
CA ARG A 464 32.56 20.89 -27.90
C ARG A 464 32.47 20.38 -29.35
N ARG A 465 31.31 19.89 -29.77
CA ARG A 465 30.97 19.59 -31.17
C ARG A 465 30.06 20.68 -31.71
#